data_AF-A0A8J5BS40-F1
#
_entry.id   AF-A0A8J5BS40-F1
#
_cell.length_a   1.000
_cell.length_b   1.000
_cell.length_c   1.000
_cell.angle_alpha   90.00
_cell.angle_beta   90.00
_cell.angle_gamma   90.00
#
_symmetry.space_group_name_H-M   'P 1'
#
loop_
_entity.id
_entity.type
_entity.pdbx_description
1 polymer ?
#
loop_
_entity_poly.entity_id
_entity_poly.type
_entity_poly.pdbx_seq_one_letter_code
_entity_poly.pdbx_strand_id
1 'polypeptide(L)'
;MIDQEKRAADLQRRKNQMLLFGGATLATLLSCRLTARGISSRRYIPQMFQANHMPPQSDMVKEAAMAVVFATTMAVSSFSMVVFGVAWSQDVTSLKQFALKMKTKLGAQQIEDEIRNAPMTPETQELQDTLAGALKKD
;
A
#
# COMPACT_ATOMS: atom_id res chain seq x y z
N MET A 1 -12.91 -7.71 -33.58
CA MET A 1 -11.49 -8.05 -33.30
C MET A 1 -10.89 -7.21 -32.17
N ILE A 2 -11.03 -5.88 -32.19
CA ILE A 2 -10.42 -4.95 -31.22
C ILE A 2 -10.79 -5.26 -29.74
N ASP A 3 -12.03 -5.66 -29.46
CA ASP A 3 -12.45 -6.00 -28.09
C ASP A 3 -11.85 -7.30 -27.54
N GLN A 4 -11.51 -8.26 -28.41
CA GLN A 4 -10.90 -9.52 -27.99
C GLN A 4 -9.44 -9.30 -27.57
N GLU A 5 -8.73 -8.43 -28.29
CA GLU A 5 -7.35 -8.07 -27.99
C GLU A 5 -7.23 -7.29 -26.67
N LYS A 6 -8.13 -6.32 -26.44
CA LYS A 6 -8.19 -5.59 -25.16
C LYS A 6 -8.48 -6.52 -23.97
N ARG A 7 -9.44 -7.44 -24.11
CA ARG A 7 -9.73 -8.44 -23.07
C ARG A 7 -8.53 -9.35 -22.78
N ALA A 8 -7.81 -9.79 -23.81
CA ALA A 8 -6.62 -10.61 -23.65
C ALA A 8 -5.52 -9.86 -22.87
N ALA A 9 -5.29 -8.58 -23.20
CA ALA A 9 -4.33 -7.73 -22.50
C ALA A 9 -4.71 -7.51 -21.02
N ASP A 10 -5.99 -7.27 -20.73
CA ASP A 10 -6.48 -7.10 -19.35
C ASP A 10 -6.32 -8.38 -18.51
N LEU A 11 -6.61 -9.54 -19.10
CA LEU A 11 -6.39 -10.85 -18.46
C LEU A 11 -4.92 -11.07 -18.14
N GLN A 12 -4.01 -10.74 -19.06
CA GLN A 12 -2.58 -10.90 -18.86
C GLN A 12 -2.05 -9.96 -17.77
N ARG A 13 -2.54 -8.72 -17.73
CA ARG A 13 -2.23 -7.76 -16.67
C ARG A 13 -2.64 -8.27 -15.29
N ARG A 14 -3.88 -8.79 -15.18
CA ARG A 14 -4.40 -9.34 -13.92
C ARG A 14 -3.61 -10.56 -13.44
N LYS A 15 -3.17 -11.42 -14.37
CA LYS A 15 -2.27 -12.55 -14.05
C LYS A 15 -0.94 -12.05 -13.48
N ASN A 16 -0.33 -11.03 -14.08
CA ASN A 16 0.92 -10.48 -13.57
C ASN A 16 0.75 -9.86 -12.17
N GLN A 17 -0.31 -9.09 -11.94
CA GLN A 17 -0.62 -8.53 -10.62
C GLN A 17 -0.86 -9.61 -9.57
N MET A 18 -1.57 -10.69 -9.95
CA MET A 18 -1.79 -11.85 -9.09
C MET A 18 -0.47 -12.55 -8.75
N LEU A 19 0.44 -12.73 -9.71
CA LEU A 19 1.75 -13.33 -9.46
C LEU A 19 2.60 -12.49 -8.51
N LEU A 20 2.60 -11.16 -8.69
CA LEU A 20 3.31 -10.23 -7.79
C LEU A 20 2.73 -10.27 -6.38
N PHE A 21 1.40 -10.25 -6.25
CA PHE A 21 0.75 -10.38 -4.95
C PHE A 21 1.02 -11.74 -4.29
N GLY A 22 0.92 -12.83 -5.06
CA GLY A 22 1.20 -14.18 -4.58
C GLY A 22 2.65 -14.34 -4.13
N GLY A 23 3.60 -13.81 -4.91
CA GLY A 23 5.02 -13.81 -4.57
C GLY A 23 5.31 -12.99 -3.31
N ALA A 24 4.75 -11.78 -3.20
CA ALA A 24 4.88 -10.95 -2.00
C ALA A 24 4.27 -11.64 -0.77
N THR A 25 3.10 -12.26 -0.91
CA THR A 25 2.44 -13.01 0.18
C THR A 25 3.29 -14.18 0.65
N LEU A 26 3.86 -14.96 -0.27
CA LEU A 26 4.78 -16.05 0.08
C LEU A 26 6.02 -15.51 0.81
N ALA A 27 6.61 -14.42 0.33
CA ALA A 27 7.74 -13.77 0.99
C ALA A 27 7.39 -13.30 2.41
N THR A 28 6.20 -12.74 2.63
CA THR A 28 5.71 -12.33 3.95
C THR A 28 5.52 -13.53 4.88
N LEU A 29 4.92 -14.63 4.40
CA LEU A 29 4.73 -15.84 5.19
C LEU A 29 6.06 -16.48 5.60
N LEU A 30 7.03 -16.53 4.68
CA LEU A 30 8.38 -17.01 4.97
C LEU A 30 9.08 -16.11 5.98
N SER A 31 9.02 -14.79 5.79
CA SER A 31 9.61 -13.81 6.71
C SER A 31 9.01 -13.92 8.09
N CYS A 32 7.68 -13.99 8.20
CA CYS A 32 6.97 -14.20 9.47
C CYS A 32 7.40 -15.50 10.16
N ARG A 33 7.53 -16.59 9.40
CA ARG A 33 7.95 -17.89 9.94
C ARG A 33 9.41 -17.88 10.41
N LEU A 34 10.31 -17.23 9.68
CA LEU A 34 11.71 -17.07 10.07
C LEU A 34 11.84 -16.20 11.33
N THR A 35 11.12 -15.08 11.39
CA THR A 35 11.08 -14.20 12.57
C THR A 35 10.52 -14.94 13.79
N ALA A 36 9.40 -15.64 13.65
CA ALA A 36 8.79 -16.40 14.75
C ALA A 36 9.72 -17.49 15.30
N ARG A 37 10.41 -18.22 14.41
CA ARG A 37 11.43 -19.20 14.80
C ARG A 37 12.65 -18.54 15.44
N GLY A 38 13.13 -17.44 14.86
CA GLY A 38 14.26 -16.67 15.35
C GLY A 38 14.05 -16.17 16.77
N ILE A 39 12.87 -15.61 17.06
CA ILE A 39 12.49 -15.15 18.40
C ILE A 39 12.34 -16.33 19.36
N SER A 40 11.62 -17.38 18.96
CA SER A 40 11.37 -18.54 19.84
C SER A 40 12.66 -19.27 20.25
N SER A 41 13.64 -19.36 19.35
CA SER A 41 14.94 -20.00 19.63
C SER A 41 15.78 -19.27 20.68
N ARG A 42 15.49 -18.00 20.95
CA ARG A 42 16.25 -17.14 21.89
C ARG A 42 15.52 -16.93 23.21
N ARG A 43 14.39 -17.60 23.43
CA ARG A 43 13.63 -17.50 24.67
C ARG A 43 14.42 -18.18 25.79
N TYR A 44 14.93 -17.39 26.73
CA TYR A 44 15.51 -17.91 27.96
C TYR A 44 14.40 -18.48 28.86
N ILE A 45 14.53 -19.75 29.24
CA ILE A 45 13.65 -20.41 30.21
C ILE A 45 14.55 -20.86 31.36
N PRO A 46 14.62 -20.12 32.49
CA PRO A 46 15.46 -20.51 33.61
C PRO A 46 14.95 -21.80 34.23
N GLN A 47 15.87 -22.71 34.58
CA GLN A 47 15.53 -23.83 35.45
C GLN A 47 15.28 -23.34 36.88
N MET A 48 14.48 -24.07 37.68
CA MET A 48 14.07 -23.66 39.04
C MET A 48 15.24 -23.26 39.94
N PHE A 49 16.41 -23.86 39.73
CA PHE A 49 17.64 -23.58 40.46
C PHE A 49 18.73 -23.02 39.54
N GLN A 50 18.41 -22.20 38.54
CA GLN A 50 19.41 -21.43 37.74
C GLN A 50 19.19 -19.91 37.82
N ALA A 51 18.03 -19.47 38.29
CA ALA A 51 17.62 -18.07 38.28
C ALA A 51 18.48 -17.12 39.15
N ASN A 52 19.31 -17.64 40.07
CA ASN A 52 20.04 -16.84 41.04
C ASN A 52 21.55 -16.66 40.80
N HIS A 53 22.16 -17.37 39.83
CA HIS A 53 23.63 -17.52 39.78
C HIS A 53 24.23 -17.42 38.39
N MET A 54 23.43 -17.52 37.33
CA MET A 54 23.93 -17.31 35.98
C MET A 54 23.05 -16.29 35.24
N PRO A 55 23.55 -15.08 34.96
CA PRO A 55 22.85 -14.19 34.05
C PRO A 55 22.74 -14.87 32.68
N PRO A 56 21.65 -14.63 31.92
CA PRO A 56 21.51 -15.19 30.59
C PRO A 56 22.69 -14.75 29.72
N GLN A 57 23.31 -15.69 29.01
CA GLN A 57 24.37 -15.37 28.06
C GLN A 57 23.73 -14.69 26.83
N SER A 58 23.67 -13.36 26.85
CA SER A 58 23.21 -12.55 25.73
C SER A 58 24.38 -11.88 25.02
N ASP A 59 24.39 -11.96 23.70
CA ASP A 59 25.28 -11.16 22.85
C ASP A 59 24.45 -9.97 22.34
N MET A 60 24.55 -8.84 23.04
CA MET A 60 23.72 -7.66 22.77
C MET A 60 23.87 -7.14 21.32
N VAL A 61 25.07 -7.22 20.75
CA VAL A 61 25.35 -6.72 19.40
C VAL A 61 24.66 -7.61 18.37
N LYS A 62 24.81 -8.92 18.51
CA LYS A 62 24.18 -9.91 17.62
C LYS A 62 22.66 -9.92 17.76
N GLU A 63 22.14 -9.71 18.95
CA GLU A 63 20.70 -9.62 19.20
C GLU A 63 20.09 -8.38 18.58
N ALA A 64 20.73 -7.21 18.75
CA ALA A 64 20.29 -5.97 18.13
C ALA A 64 20.31 -6.06 16.60
N ALA A 65 21.40 -6.56 16.01
CA ALA A 65 21.52 -6.70 14.55
C ALA A 65 20.41 -7.60 13.98
N MET A 66 20.14 -8.72 14.63
CA MET A 66 19.12 -9.67 14.17
C MET A 66 17.70 -9.14 14.36
N ALA A 67 17.45 -8.37 15.43
CA ALA A 67 16.16 -7.71 15.63
C ALA A 67 15.86 -6.71 14.49
N VAL A 68 16.86 -5.91 14.10
CA VAL A 68 16.72 -4.97 12.97
C VAL A 68 16.44 -5.73 11.67
N VAL A 69 17.20 -6.78 11.37
CA VAL A 69 17.01 -7.58 10.16
C VAL A 69 15.60 -8.18 10.10
N PHE A 70 15.13 -8.78 11.19
CA PHE A 70 13.78 -9.35 11.24
C PHE A 70 12.70 -8.28 11.10
N ALA A 71 12.85 -7.13 11.77
CA ALA A 71 11.89 -6.03 11.69
C ALA A 71 11.82 -5.45 10.26
N THR A 72 12.97 -5.15 9.64
CA THR A 72 13.02 -4.61 8.29
C THR A 72 12.47 -5.59 7.27
N THR A 73 12.86 -6.86 7.34
CA THR A 73 12.40 -7.89 6.38
C THR A 73 10.88 -8.09 6.49
N MET A 74 10.35 -8.13 7.71
CA MET A 74 8.92 -8.26 7.96
C MET A 74 8.14 -7.02 7.52
N ALA A 75 8.66 -5.82 7.77
CA ALA A 75 8.04 -4.57 7.33
C ALA A 75 8.01 -4.44 5.80
N VAL A 76 9.12 -4.70 5.11
CA VAL A 76 9.21 -4.62 3.65
C VAL A 76 8.30 -5.64 2.98
N SER A 77 8.33 -6.89 3.45
CA SER A 77 7.49 -7.95 2.88
C SER A 77 6.00 -7.71 3.11
N SER A 78 5.59 -7.36 4.34
CA SER A 78 4.18 -7.05 4.63
C SER A 78 3.68 -5.82 3.87
N PHE A 79 4.48 -4.76 3.78
CA PHE A 79 4.13 -3.57 2.99
C PHE A 79 3.97 -3.91 1.50
N SER A 80 4.91 -4.66 0.94
CA SER A 80 4.85 -5.12 -0.45
C SER A 80 3.58 -5.95 -0.73
N MET A 81 3.24 -6.87 0.17
CA MET A 81 2.01 -7.66 0.09
C MET A 81 0.76 -6.77 0.07
N VAL A 82 0.68 -5.76 0.93
CA VAL A 82 -0.46 -4.82 0.97
C VAL A 82 -0.55 -4.01 -0.32
N VAL A 83 0.56 -3.43 -0.79
CA VAL A 83 0.58 -2.63 -2.02
C VAL A 83 0.12 -3.45 -3.22
N PHE A 84 0.68 -4.66 -3.42
CA PHE A 84 0.28 -5.51 -4.53
C PHE A 84 -1.13 -6.09 -4.37
N GLY A 85 -1.57 -6.34 -3.13
CA GLY A 85 -2.94 -6.77 -2.85
C GLY A 85 -3.96 -5.70 -3.21
N VAL A 86 -3.68 -4.44 -2.87
CA VAL A 86 -4.52 -3.28 -3.26
C VAL A 86 -4.49 -3.08 -4.78
N ALA A 87 -3.31 -3.16 -5.40
CA ALA A 87 -3.17 -3.02 -6.86
C ALA A 87 -3.96 -4.09 -7.63
N TRP A 88 -3.94 -5.34 -7.15
CA TRP A 88 -4.69 -6.43 -7.75
C TRP A 88 -6.20 -6.32 -7.48
N SER A 89 -6.60 -6.02 -6.23
CA SER A 89 -8.01 -5.87 -5.84
C SER A 89 -8.73 -4.73 -6.57
N GLN A 90 -8.06 -3.59 -6.74
CA GLN A 90 -8.63 -2.40 -7.37
C GLN A 90 -8.37 -2.33 -8.88
N ASP A 91 -7.62 -3.30 -9.42
CA ASP A 91 -7.18 -3.36 -10.81
C ASP A 91 -6.54 -2.02 -11.25
N VAL A 92 -5.45 -1.69 -10.55
CA VAL A 92 -4.70 -0.44 -10.70
C VAL A 92 -3.24 -0.73 -10.97
N THR A 93 -2.65 -0.02 -11.93
CA THR A 93 -1.21 -0.15 -12.27
C THR A 93 -0.40 1.11 -12.00
N SER A 94 -1.05 2.24 -11.70
CA SER A 94 -0.37 3.52 -11.49
C SER A 94 -0.97 4.26 -10.30
N LEU A 95 -0.12 5.01 -9.58
CA LEU A 95 -0.55 5.90 -8.50
C LEU A 95 -1.63 6.90 -8.94
N LYS A 96 -1.57 7.39 -10.18
CA LYS A 96 -2.60 8.30 -10.72
C LYS A 96 -3.96 7.60 -10.84
N GLN A 97 -3.98 6.38 -11.37
CA GLN A 97 -5.20 5.58 -11.47
C GLN A 97 -5.73 5.19 -10.08
N PHE A 98 -4.84 4.91 -9.14
CA PHE A 98 -5.20 4.65 -7.75
C PHE A 98 -5.92 5.86 -7.15
N ALA A 99 -5.30 7.05 -7.24
CA ALA A 99 -5.85 8.28 -6.71
C ALA A 99 -7.21 8.60 -7.34
N LEU A 100 -7.37 8.43 -8.65
CA LEU A 100 -8.65 8.64 -9.33
C LEU A 100 -9.72 7.66 -8.84
N LYS A 101 -9.44 6.35 -8.82
CA LYS A 101 -10.42 5.36 -8.33
C LYS A 101 -10.75 5.57 -6.86
N MET A 102 -9.78 5.98 -6.04
CA MET A 102 -9.98 6.27 -4.63
C MET A 102 -10.84 7.53 -4.44
N LYS A 103 -10.62 8.59 -5.23
CA LYS A 103 -11.48 9.78 -5.26
C LYS A 103 -12.92 9.42 -5.62
N THR A 104 -13.13 8.61 -6.65
CA THR A 104 -14.47 8.14 -7.04
C THR A 104 -15.12 7.33 -5.91
N LYS A 105 -14.37 6.42 -5.26
CA LYS A 105 -14.88 5.61 -4.13
C LYS A 105 -15.19 6.41 -2.88
N LEU A 106 -14.46 7.49 -2.62
CA LEU A 106 -14.66 8.38 -1.48
C LEU A 106 -15.79 9.41 -1.72
N GLY A 107 -16.47 9.37 -2.87
CA GLY A 107 -17.57 10.28 -3.19
C GLY A 107 -17.13 11.68 -3.65
N ALA A 108 -15.82 11.93 -3.77
CA ALA A 108 -15.31 13.24 -4.22
C ALA A 108 -15.82 13.61 -5.61
N GLN A 109 -16.06 12.61 -6.47
CA GLN A 109 -16.58 12.84 -7.80
C GLN A 109 -18.05 13.30 -7.79
N GLN A 110 -18.86 12.82 -6.84
CA GLN A 110 -20.24 13.28 -6.67
C GLN A 110 -20.27 14.73 -6.19
N ILE A 111 -19.36 15.09 -5.28
CA ILE A 111 -19.21 16.46 -4.78
C ILE A 111 -18.71 17.40 -5.89
N GLU A 112 -17.74 16.96 -6.71
CA GLU A 112 -17.26 17.73 -7.87
C GLU A 112 -18.39 17.93 -8.89
N ASP A 113 -19.19 16.90 -9.17
CA ASP A 113 -20.34 17.00 -10.08
C ASP A 113 -21.47 17.86 -9.49
N GLU A 114 -21.69 17.83 -8.18
CA GLU A 114 -22.66 18.68 -7.49
C GLU A 114 -22.22 20.15 -7.49
N ILE A 115 -20.94 20.45 -7.22
CA ILE A 115 -20.38 21.81 -7.32
C ILE A 115 -20.41 22.29 -8.77
N ARG A 116 -20.09 21.43 -9.73
CA ARG A 116 -20.08 21.79 -11.16
C ARG A 116 -21.48 22.09 -11.69
N ASN A 117 -22.49 21.37 -11.22
CA ASN A 117 -23.88 21.54 -11.62
C ASN A 117 -24.68 22.45 -10.68
N ALA A 118 -24.06 22.98 -9.62
CA ALA A 118 -24.68 23.94 -8.74
C ALA A 118 -25.07 25.20 -9.53
N PRO A 119 -26.28 25.77 -9.28
CA PRO A 119 -26.70 26.98 -9.97
C PRO A 119 -25.72 28.11 -9.65
N MET A 120 -25.13 28.68 -10.70
CA MET A 120 -24.19 29.80 -10.57
C MET A 120 -24.86 30.98 -9.88
N THR A 121 -24.35 31.35 -8.71
CA THR A 121 -24.69 32.59 -8.02
C THR A 121 -24.33 33.80 -8.89
N PRO A 122 -25.08 34.91 -8.78
CA PRO A 122 -24.88 36.10 -9.61
C PRO A 122 -23.46 36.68 -9.51
N GLU A 123 -22.86 36.64 -8.32
CA GLU A 123 -21.47 37.06 -8.10
C GLU A 123 -20.45 36.21 -8.88
N THR A 124 -20.75 34.93 -9.09
CA THR A 124 -19.87 33.99 -9.80
C THR A 124 -19.91 34.19 -11.32
N GLN A 125 -21.04 34.66 -11.85
CA GLN A 125 -21.17 35.06 -13.25
C GLN A 125 -20.38 36.34 -13.54
N GLU A 126 -20.45 37.32 -12.63
CA GLU A 126 -19.69 38.57 -12.74
C GLU A 126 -18.17 38.32 -12.75
N LEU A 127 -17.68 37.42 -11.89
CA LEU A 127 -16.28 37.01 -11.88
C LEU A 127 -15.87 36.27 -13.16
N GLN A 128 -16.74 35.40 -13.70
CA GLN A 128 -16.49 34.70 -14.96
C GLN A 128 -16.41 35.66 -16.15
N ASP A 129 -17.30 36.64 -16.22
CA ASP A 129 -17.29 37.65 -17.29
C ASP A 129 -16.08 38.57 -17.19
N THR A 130 -15.67 38.93 -15.97
CA THR A 130 -14.45 39.71 -15.73
C THR A 130 -13.20 38.93 -16.14
N LEU A 131 -13.11 37.64 -15.80
CA LEU A 131 -12.02 36.76 -16.19
C LEU A 131 -11.99 36.51 -17.70
N ALA A 132 -13.14 36.24 -18.32
CA ALA A 132 -13.27 36.03 -19.76
C ALA A 132 -12.95 37.30 -20.56
N GLY A 133 -13.29 38.47 -20.04
CA GLY A 133 -12.92 39.76 -20.61
C GLY A 133 -11.42 40.05 -20.53
N ALA A 134 -10.77 39.68 -19.43
CA ALA A 134 -9.32 39.82 -19.27
C ALA A 134 -8.53 38.86 -20.19
N LEU A 135 -9.03 37.63 -20.38
CA LEU A 135 -8.39 36.61 -21.23
C LEU A 135 -8.57 36.85 -22.74
N LYS A 136 -9.54 37.69 -23.13
CA LYS A 136 -9.79 38.11 -24.52
C LYS A 136 -9.02 39.38 -24.93
N LYS A 137 -8.30 40.02 -24.00
CA LYS A 137 -7.62 41.31 -24.22
C LYS A 137 -6.14 41.17 -24.62
N ASP A 138 -5.76 40.00 -25.12
CA ASP A 138 -4.54 39.73 -25.90
C ASP A 138 -4.95 39.17 -27.27
#